data_AF-A0A967GE75-F1
#
_entry.id   AF-A0A967GE75-F1
#
_cell.length_a   1.000
_cell.length_b   1.000
_cell.length_c   1.000
_cell.angle_alpha   90.00
_cell.angle_beta   90.00
_cell.angle_gamma   90.00
#
_symmetry.space_group_name_H-M   'P 1'
#
loop_
_entity.id
_entity.type
_entity.pdbx_description
1 polymer ?
#
loop_
_entity_poly.entity_id
_entity_poly.type
_entity_poly.pdbx_seq_one_letter_code
_entity_poly.pdbx_strand_id
1 'polypeptide(L)'
;RVSTATELAPLSQAQLVIEAATENEAIKFEIYDKFAPLLAPEAVFASNTSSISITRLAAHTPHPERFMGIHFFNPVPMMELVELIRGMATSDETFATAEAFTRKVGKQPYAAADSAGFIVNRIFVPMLNEAVYALHEGVGSVEAIDAAMKLGLRHPMG
;
A
#
# COMPACT_ATOMS: atom_id res chain seq x y z
N ARG A 1 18.53 3.44 13.81
CA ARG A 1 18.83 2.20 14.57
C ARG A 1 17.74 1.20 14.24
N VAL A 2 18.10 -0.06 13.95
CA VAL A 2 17.15 -1.15 13.68
C VAL A 2 17.32 -2.19 14.77
N SER A 3 16.21 -2.72 15.27
CA SER A 3 16.17 -3.81 16.24
C SER A 3 15.16 -4.85 15.76
N THR A 4 15.50 -6.12 15.88
CA THR A 4 14.64 -7.24 15.52
C THR A 4 14.08 -7.87 16.79
N ALA A 5 12.81 -8.27 16.75
CA ALA A 5 12.18 -9.02 17.83
C ALA A 5 11.26 -10.10 17.22
N THR A 6 11.16 -11.24 17.89
CA THR A 6 10.19 -12.30 17.59
C THR A 6 9.06 -12.34 18.61
N GLU A 7 9.27 -11.71 19.77
CA GLU A 7 8.27 -11.46 20.79
C GLU A 7 7.49 -10.17 20.48
N LEU A 8 6.24 -10.10 20.96
CA LEU A 8 5.34 -8.99 20.68
C LEU A 8 5.36 -7.88 21.74
N ALA A 9 6.05 -8.08 22.87
CA ALA A 9 6.13 -7.09 23.96
C ALA A 9 6.57 -5.68 23.50
N PRO A 10 7.52 -5.51 22.55
CA PRO A 10 7.92 -4.20 22.05
C PRO A 10 6.81 -3.40 21.35
N LEU A 11 5.71 -4.04 20.91
CA LEU A 11 4.60 -3.35 20.26
C LEU A 11 3.92 -2.31 21.15
N SER A 12 3.98 -2.48 22.47
CA SER A 12 3.45 -1.53 23.45
C SER A 12 4.09 -0.14 23.40
N GLN A 13 5.27 -0.01 22.79
CA GLN A 13 5.97 1.25 22.61
C GLN A 13 5.81 1.82 21.19
N ALA A 14 5.16 1.08 20.28
CA ALA A 14 5.00 1.51 18.90
C ALA A 14 3.89 2.56 18.77
N GLN A 15 4.21 3.69 18.15
CA GLN A 15 3.25 4.73 17.78
C GLN A 15 2.58 4.43 16.43
N LEU A 16 3.29 3.70 15.56
CA LEU A 16 2.84 3.26 14.25
C LEU A 16 3.29 1.81 14.04
N VAL A 17 2.36 0.94 13.70
CA VAL A 17 2.62 -0.44 13.28
C VAL A 17 2.26 -0.55 11.81
N ILE A 18 3.15 -1.14 11.00
CA ILE A 18 2.90 -1.41 9.57
C ILE A 18 2.96 -2.91 9.36
N GLU A 19 1.80 -3.53 9.14
CA GLU A 19 1.74 -4.93 8.75
C GLU A 19 2.11 -5.07 7.26
N ALA A 20 3.08 -5.94 6.97
CA ALA A 20 3.58 -6.20 5.62
C ALA A 20 3.97 -7.67 5.44
N ALA A 21 3.17 -8.57 6.03
CA ALA A 21 3.49 -10.00 6.12
C ALA A 21 2.89 -10.83 4.97
N THR A 22 1.64 -10.57 4.60
CA THR A 22 0.91 -11.38 3.61
C THR A 22 -0.22 -10.60 2.95
N GLU A 23 -0.63 -11.02 1.76
CA GLU A 23 -1.84 -10.53 1.07
C GLU A 23 -3.07 -11.44 1.27
N ASN A 24 -3.03 -12.30 2.29
CA ASN A 24 -4.21 -13.04 2.71
C ASN A 24 -4.99 -12.24 3.75
N GLU A 25 -6.22 -11.85 3.41
CA GLU A 25 -7.09 -11.03 4.27
C GLU A 25 -7.35 -11.66 5.64
N ALA A 26 -7.66 -12.96 5.69
CA ALA A 26 -7.94 -13.64 6.96
C ALA A 26 -6.72 -13.63 7.88
N ILE A 27 -5.52 -13.83 7.33
CA ILE A 27 -4.28 -13.76 8.11
C ILE A 27 -4.00 -12.32 8.59
N LYS A 28 -4.32 -11.29 7.78
CA LYS A 28 -4.19 -9.89 8.22
C LYS A 28 -5.12 -9.60 9.42
N PHE A 29 -6.34 -10.13 9.44
CA PHE A 29 -7.24 -10.04 10.60
C PHE A 29 -6.63 -10.73 11.83
N GLU A 30 -6.13 -11.95 11.68
CA GLU A 30 -5.46 -12.68 12.78
C GLU A 30 -4.26 -11.91 13.35
N ILE A 31 -3.46 -11.28 12.47
CA ILE A 31 -2.34 -10.44 12.88
C ILE A 31 -2.83 -9.24 13.69
N TYR A 32 -3.87 -8.54 13.20
CA TYR A 32 -4.46 -7.42 13.92
C TYR A 32 -4.96 -7.85 15.30
N ASP A 33 -5.78 -8.90 15.38
CA ASP A 33 -6.39 -9.38 16.63
C ASP A 33 -5.33 -9.78 17.66
N LYS A 34 -4.21 -10.35 17.21
CA LYS A 34 -3.08 -10.70 18.07
C LYS A 34 -2.32 -9.46 18.57
N PHE A 35 -2.22 -8.41 17.76
CA PHE A 35 -1.39 -7.25 18.06
C PHE A 35 -2.15 -6.19 18.83
N ALA A 36 -3.43 -5.97 18.50
CA ALA A 36 -4.27 -4.89 19.02
C ALA A 36 -4.29 -4.80 20.56
N PRO A 37 -4.37 -5.89 21.34
CA PRO A 37 -4.36 -5.81 22.81
C PRO A 37 -3.05 -5.29 23.41
N LEU A 38 -1.96 -5.30 22.63
CA LEU A 38 -0.63 -4.90 23.06
C LEU A 38 -0.28 -3.46 22.66
N LEU A 39 -1.07 -2.85 21.78
CA LEU A 39 -0.80 -1.53 21.25
C LEU A 39 -1.13 -0.45 22.28
N ALA A 40 -0.39 0.66 22.22
CA ALA A 40 -0.79 1.85 22.96
C ALA A 40 -2.18 2.33 22.50
N PRO A 41 -2.99 2.95 23.38
CA PRO A 41 -4.32 3.44 23.03
C PRO A 41 -4.33 4.37 21.82
N GLU A 42 -3.27 5.13 21.59
CA GLU A 42 -3.19 6.11 20.49
C GLU A 42 -2.42 5.57 19.27
N ALA A 43 -2.01 4.30 19.27
CA ALA A 43 -1.20 3.75 18.19
C ALA A 43 -1.99 3.64 16.89
N VAL A 44 -1.37 4.06 15.79
CA VAL A 44 -1.86 3.86 14.43
C VAL A 44 -1.50 2.45 13.97
N PHE A 45 -2.47 1.75 13.39
CA PHE A 45 -2.23 0.49 12.70
C PHE A 45 -2.37 0.71 11.19
N ALA A 46 -1.33 0.36 10.45
CA ALA A 46 -1.33 0.42 9.01
C ALA A 46 -1.11 -0.96 8.40
N SER A 47 -1.64 -1.16 7.19
CA SER A 47 -1.32 -2.34 6.38
C SER A 47 -0.72 -1.90 5.05
N ASN A 48 0.40 -2.53 4.69
CA ASN A 48 0.90 -2.53 3.33
C ASN A 48 0.12 -3.60 2.55
N THR A 49 -0.70 -3.15 1.61
CA THR A 49 -1.41 -3.99 0.66
C THR A 49 -1.51 -3.27 -0.67
N SER A 50 -1.60 -4.02 -1.77
CA SER A 50 -1.77 -3.50 -3.14
C SER A 50 -3.19 -3.66 -3.67
N SER A 51 -4.06 -4.40 -2.98
CA SER A 51 -5.37 -4.82 -3.51
C SER A 51 -6.49 -4.97 -2.49
N ILE A 52 -6.19 -5.19 -1.21
CA ILE A 52 -7.21 -5.39 -0.18
C ILE A 52 -7.77 -4.02 0.25
N SER A 53 -9.09 -3.94 0.39
CA SER A 53 -9.76 -2.72 0.85
C SER A 53 -9.34 -2.37 2.28
N ILE A 54 -8.84 -1.15 2.45
CA ILE A 54 -8.47 -0.61 3.76
C ILE A 54 -9.70 -0.41 4.63
N THR A 55 -10.83 0.01 4.05
CA THR A 55 -12.11 0.14 4.73
C THR A 55 -12.58 -1.20 5.29
N ARG A 56 -12.45 -2.27 4.50
CA ARG A 56 -12.81 -3.62 4.93
C ARG A 56 -11.90 -4.11 6.04
N LEU A 57 -10.59 -3.87 5.93
CA LEU A 57 -9.64 -4.20 6.99
C LEU A 57 -9.94 -3.43 8.28
N ALA A 58 -10.16 -2.13 8.18
CA ALA A 58 -10.46 -1.26 9.31
C ALA A 58 -11.77 -1.63 10.02
N ALA A 59 -12.79 -2.11 9.28
CA ALA A 59 -14.08 -2.50 9.85
C ALA A 59 -13.99 -3.71 10.81
N HIS A 60 -12.92 -4.50 10.75
CA HIS A 60 -12.63 -5.58 11.70
C HIS A 60 -12.06 -5.06 13.03
N THR A 61 -11.76 -3.76 13.12
CA THR A 61 -11.10 -3.16 14.27
C THR A 61 -12.10 -2.33 15.11
N PRO A 62 -11.96 -2.28 16.45
CA PRO A 62 -12.76 -1.41 17.30
C PRO A 62 -12.43 0.09 17.14
N HIS A 63 -11.30 0.41 16.51
CA HIS A 63 -10.79 1.78 16.31
C HIS A 63 -10.45 2.03 14.84
N PRO A 64 -11.45 1.97 13.94
CA PRO A 64 -11.23 2.07 12.50
C PRO A 64 -10.66 3.44 12.08
N GLU A 65 -10.83 4.47 12.91
CA GLU A 65 -10.25 5.79 12.73
C GLU A 65 -8.73 5.82 12.83
N ARG A 66 -8.13 4.85 13.55
CA ARG A 66 -6.68 4.65 13.70
C ARG A 66 -6.08 3.67 12.70
N PHE A 67 -6.87 3.24 11.72
CA PHE A 67 -6.44 2.30 10.70
C PHE A 67 -6.25 2.99 9.34
N MET A 68 -5.19 2.63 8.61
CA MET A 68 -4.98 3.11 7.23
C MET A 68 -4.12 2.19 6.36
N GLY A 69 -4.07 2.44 5.06
CA GLY A 69 -3.11 1.80 4.16
C GLY A 69 -1.84 2.62 4.00
N ILE A 70 -0.69 1.95 3.98
CA ILE A 70 0.60 2.54 3.59
C ILE A 70 1.25 1.58 2.58
N HIS A 71 1.10 1.90 1.29
CA HIS A 71 1.55 1.03 0.21
C HIS A 71 2.90 1.50 -0.34
N PHE A 72 3.93 0.68 -0.08
CA PHE A 72 5.27 0.85 -0.62
C PHE A 72 5.43 0.07 -1.93
N PHE A 73 6.28 0.59 -2.83
CA PHE A 73 6.57 -0.03 -4.12
C PHE A 73 7.91 -0.76 -4.10
N ASN A 74 7.97 -1.92 -4.77
CA ASN A 74 9.18 -2.72 -4.87
C ASN A 74 10.10 -2.23 -6.00
N PRO A 75 11.43 -2.09 -5.78
CA PRO A 75 12.17 -2.25 -4.52
C PRO A 75 12.02 -1.06 -3.57
N VAL A 76 11.58 -1.33 -2.33
CA VAL A 76 11.21 -0.31 -1.34
C VAL A 76 12.31 0.74 -1.08
N PRO A 77 13.61 0.39 -0.99
CA PRO A 77 14.65 1.41 -0.79
C PRO A 77 14.79 2.38 -1.97
N MET A 78 14.55 1.92 -3.20
CA MET A 78 14.76 2.68 -4.44
C MET A 78 13.55 3.51 -4.86
N MET A 79 12.34 3.01 -4.62
CA MET A 79 11.11 3.68 -5.05
C MET A 79 10.82 4.90 -4.17
N GLU A 80 10.54 6.06 -4.77
CA GLU A 80 10.36 7.32 -4.03
C GLU A 80 8.93 7.51 -3.50
N LEU A 81 7.95 6.89 -4.14
CA LEU A 81 6.52 7.11 -3.88
C LEU A 81 5.97 6.12 -2.85
N VAL A 82 5.05 6.59 -2.02
CA VAL A 82 4.19 5.78 -1.15
C VAL A 82 2.75 6.27 -1.27
N GLU A 83 1.81 5.34 -1.50
CA GLU A 83 0.38 5.67 -1.44
C GLU A 83 -0.09 5.59 0.02
N LEU A 84 -0.71 6.67 0.50
CA LEU A 84 -1.37 6.74 1.81
C LEU A 84 -2.88 6.59 1.60
N ILE A 85 -3.40 5.40 1.88
CA ILE A 85 -4.76 5.03 1.54
C ILE A 85 -5.66 5.26 2.75
N ARG A 86 -6.64 6.17 2.58
CA ARG A 86 -7.66 6.44 3.60
C ARG A 86 -8.82 5.47 3.42
N GLY A 87 -9.08 4.65 4.44
CA GLY A 87 -10.36 3.96 4.57
C GLY A 87 -11.46 4.94 4.95
N MET A 88 -12.72 4.52 4.86
CA MET A 88 -13.87 5.42 5.13
C MET A 88 -13.82 6.11 6.50
N ALA A 89 -13.28 5.45 7.52
CA ALA A 89 -13.22 5.97 8.89
C ALA A 89 -11.89 6.65 9.24
N THR A 90 -10.85 6.53 8.41
CA THR A 90 -9.48 6.99 8.73
C THR A 90 -9.46 8.48 9.09
N SER A 91 -9.00 8.79 10.31
CA SER A 91 -8.95 10.16 10.81
C SER A 91 -7.85 11.00 10.16
N ASP A 92 -7.94 12.32 10.30
CA ASP A 92 -6.91 13.24 9.83
C ASP A 92 -5.61 13.10 10.63
N GLU A 93 -5.70 12.80 11.93
CA GLU A 93 -4.55 12.56 12.82
C GLU A 93 -3.78 11.29 12.40
N THR A 94 -4.51 10.23 12.06
CA THR A 94 -3.94 8.98 11.54
C THR A 94 -3.21 9.23 10.22
N PHE A 95 -3.85 9.96 9.30
CA PHE A 95 -3.24 10.35 8.03
C PHE A 95 -1.97 11.19 8.26
N ALA A 96 -2.03 12.20 9.12
CA ALA A 96 -0.89 13.07 9.43
C ALA A 96 0.29 12.29 10.04
N THR A 97 0.00 11.29 10.89
CA THR A 97 1.03 10.41 11.48
C THR A 97 1.77 9.62 10.40
N ALA A 98 1.04 9.00 9.47
CA ALA A 98 1.64 8.25 8.37
C ALA A 98 2.34 9.16 7.35
N GLU A 99 1.81 10.35 7.09
CA GLU A 99 2.47 11.34 6.24
C GLU A 99 3.81 11.77 6.82
N ALA A 100 3.84 12.12 8.11
CA ALA A 100 5.06 12.50 8.81
C ALA A 100 6.08 11.36 8.81
N PHE A 101 5.65 10.11 9.05
CA PHE A 101 6.51 8.94 8.98
C PHE A 101 7.09 8.75 7.58
N THR A 102 6.24 8.78 6.54
CA THR A 102 6.63 8.58 5.14
C THR A 102 7.69 9.60 4.70
N ARG A 103 7.49 10.88 5.04
CA ARG A 103 8.47 11.93 4.77
C ARG A 103 9.78 11.72 5.54
N LYS A 104 9.69 11.31 6.82
CA LYS A 104 10.85 11.04 7.67
C LYS A 104 11.72 9.90 7.15
N VAL A 105 11.14 8.91 6.46
CA VAL A 105 11.88 7.81 5.81
C VAL A 105 12.33 8.15 4.38
N GLY A 106 12.23 9.42 3.97
CA GLY A 106 12.74 9.90 2.68
C GLY A 106 11.86 9.56 1.48
N LYS A 107 10.56 9.31 1.71
CA LYS A 107 9.58 8.99 0.67
C LYS A 107 8.59 10.12 0.47
N GLN A 108 7.96 10.16 -0.70
CA GLN A 108 6.92 11.11 -1.07
C GLN A 108 5.55 10.49 -0.85
N PRO A 109 4.78 10.97 0.15
CA PRO A 109 3.42 10.49 0.39
C PRO A 109 2.44 11.08 -0.62
N TYR A 110 1.54 10.26 -1.15
CA TYR A 110 0.40 10.70 -1.95
C TYR A 110 -0.88 10.09 -1.39
N ALA A 111 -1.87 10.95 -1.10
CA ALA A 111 -3.16 10.51 -0.60
C ALA A 111 -3.94 9.75 -1.68
N ALA A 112 -4.44 8.57 -1.34
CA ALA A 112 -5.33 7.78 -2.17
C ALA A 112 -6.62 7.46 -1.41
N ALA A 113 -7.73 7.41 -2.14
CA ALA A 113 -8.97 6.85 -1.60
C ALA A 113 -8.90 5.32 -1.65
N ASP A 114 -9.55 4.66 -0.69
CA ASP A 114 -9.71 3.21 -0.73
C ASP A 114 -10.60 2.79 -1.91
N SER A 115 -9.95 2.40 -3.00
CA SER A 115 -10.57 1.91 -4.22
C SER A 115 -9.69 0.86 -4.86
N ALA A 116 -10.28 -0.03 -5.66
CA ALA A 116 -9.54 -1.08 -6.35
C ALA A 116 -8.37 -0.50 -7.16
N GLY A 117 -7.15 -0.95 -6.83
CA GLY A 117 -5.90 -0.54 -7.46
C GLY A 117 -5.34 0.83 -7.02
N PHE A 118 -5.99 1.50 -6.05
CA PHE A 118 -5.60 2.82 -5.55
C PHE A 118 -5.36 3.83 -6.69
N ILE A 119 -4.17 4.41 -6.81
CA ILE A 119 -3.81 5.32 -7.91
C ILE A 119 -2.98 4.57 -8.95
N VAL A 120 -1.84 4.03 -8.55
CA VAL A 120 -0.84 3.50 -9.49
C VAL A 120 -1.37 2.29 -10.23
N ASN A 121 -1.84 1.25 -9.51
CA ASN A 121 -2.30 0.01 -10.14
C ASN A 121 -3.61 0.22 -10.92
N ARG A 122 -4.44 1.16 -10.48
CA ARG A 122 -5.70 1.53 -11.17
C ARG A 122 -5.44 2.08 -12.57
N ILE A 123 -4.31 2.74 -12.81
CA ILE A 123 -3.93 3.26 -14.12
C ILE A 123 -3.04 2.26 -14.87
N PHE A 124 -2.05 1.70 -14.17
CA PHE A 124 -1.02 0.85 -14.77
C PHE A 124 -1.56 -0.48 -15.29
N VAL A 125 -2.40 -1.18 -14.52
CA VAL A 125 -2.90 -2.51 -14.92
C VAL A 125 -3.80 -2.44 -16.16
N PRO A 126 -4.76 -1.49 -16.28
CA PRO A 126 -5.52 -1.34 -17.52
C PRO A 126 -4.65 -1.00 -18.73
N MET A 127 -3.59 -0.20 -18.56
CA MET A 127 -2.65 0.09 -19.66
C MET A 127 -1.96 -1.18 -20.16
N LEU A 128 -1.52 -2.07 -19.25
CA LEU A 128 -0.97 -3.37 -19.64
C LEU A 128 -2.02 -4.25 -20.34
N ASN A 129 -3.27 -4.23 -19.85
CA ASN A 129 -4.35 -4.98 -20.46
C ASN A 129 -4.69 -4.49 -21.87
N GLU A 130 -4.55 -3.19 -22.13
CA GLU A 130 -4.73 -2.61 -23.47
C GLU A 130 -3.64 -3.10 -24.45
N ALA A 131 -2.39 -3.25 -23.99
CA ALA A 131 -1.34 -3.86 -24.79
C ALA A 131 -1.67 -5.32 -25.17
N VAL A 132 -2.29 -6.07 -24.25
CA VAL A 132 -2.77 -7.44 -24.53
C VAL A 132 -3.91 -7.43 -25.55
N TYR A 133 -4.84 -6.49 -25.48
CA TYR A 133 -5.90 -6.36 -26.50
C TYR A 133 -5.33 -6.00 -27.87
N ALA A 134 -4.40 -5.04 -27.95
CA ALA A 134 -3.73 -4.68 -29.19
C ALA A 134 -3.04 -5.89 -29.85
N LEU A 135 -2.40 -6.75 -29.04
CA LEU A 135 -1.83 -7.99 -29.53
C LEU A 135 -2.91 -8.98 -30.00
N HIS A 136 -3.97 -9.18 -29.21
CA HIS A 136 -5.06 -10.10 -29.52
C HIS A 136 -5.76 -9.76 -30.83
N GLU A 137 -5.96 -8.47 -31.09
CA GLU A 137 -6.62 -7.93 -32.29
C GLU A 137 -5.68 -7.85 -33.51
N GLY A 138 -4.39 -8.14 -33.33
CA GLY A 138 -3.40 -8.12 -34.41
C GLY A 138 -2.96 -6.72 -34.82
N VAL A 139 -3.09 -5.73 -33.94
CA VAL A 139 -2.67 -4.33 -34.19
C VAL A 139 -1.15 -4.25 -34.41
N GLY A 140 -0.37 -5.08 -33.71
CA GLY A 140 1.08 -5.16 -33.86
C GLY A 140 1.66 -6.43 -33.23
N SER A 141 2.92 -6.72 -33.53
CA SER A 141 3.66 -7.76 -32.80
C SER A 141 4.02 -7.27 -31.39
N VAL A 142 4.40 -8.20 -30.51
CA VAL A 142 4.87 -7.88 -29.15
C VAL A 142 5.99 -6.85 -29.19
N GLU A 143 6.99 -7.04 -30.06
CA GLU A 143 8.13 -6.15 -30.18
C GLU A 143 7.74 -4.75 -30.65
N ALA A 144 6.75 -4.66 -31.55
CA ALA A 144 6.25 -3.38 -32.04
C ALA A 144 5.48 -2.61 -30.95
N ILE A 145 4.65 -3.30 -30.17
CA ILE A 145 3.88 -2.73 -29.06
C ILE A 145 4.84 -2.24 -27.96
N ASP A 146 5.79 -3.08 -27.55
CA ASP A 146 6.80 -2.72 -26.54
C ASP A 146 7.66 -1.53 -26.99
N ALA A 147 8.09 -1.53 -28.27
CA ALA A 147 8.87 -0.42 -28.82
C ALA A 147 8.05 0.88 -28.87
N ALA A 148 6.74 0.80 -29.16
CA ALA A 148 5.87 1.97 -29.16
C ALA A 148 5.76 2.58 -27.76
N MET A 149 5.59 1.78 -26.71
CA MET A 149 5.53 2.25 -25.32
C MET A 149 6.88 2.80 -24.86
N LYS A 150 7.97 2.07 -25.13
CA LYS A 150 9.32 2.46 -24.72
C LYS A 150 9.85 3.69 -25.44
N LEU A 151 9.75 3.74 -26.77
CA LEU A 151 10.32 4.82 -27.58
C LEU A 151 9.35 5.98 -27.78
N GLY A 152 8.06 5.68 -27.95
CA GLY A 152 7.01 6.67 -28.19
C GLY A 152 6.58 7.40 -26.93
N LEU A 153 6.33 6.68 -25.83
CA LEU A 153 5.92 7.27 -24.55
C LEU A 153 7.06 7.42 -23.54
N ARG A 154 8.28 7.02 -23.92
CA ARG A 154 9.49 7.07 -23.07
C ARG A 154 9.38 6.28 -21.77
N HIS A 155 8.61 5.19 -21.78
CA HIS A 155 8.63 4.26 -20.65
C HIS A 155 10.01 3.57 -20.58
N PRO A 156 10.50 3.26 -19.37
CA PRO A 156 11.77 2.54 -19.22
C PRO A 156 11.72 1.12 -19.83
N MET A 157 10.52 0.54 -19.91
CA MET A 157 10.21 -0.77 -20.45
C MET A 157 8.89 -0.71 -21.22
N GLY A 158 8.75 -1.61 -22.21
CA GLY A 158 7.50 -1.82 -22.95
C GLY A 158 6.40 -2.32 -22.03
#